data_AF-A0A0B8ZFK9-F1
#
_entry.id   AF-A0A0B8ZFK9-F1
#
_cell.length_a   1.000
_cell.length_b   1.000
_cell.length_c   1.000
_cell.angle_alpha   90.00
_cell.angle_beta   90.00
_cell.angle_gamma   90.00
#
_symmetry.space_group_name_H-M   'P 1'
#
loop_
_entity.id
_entity.type
_entity.pdbx_description
1 polymer ?
#
loop_
_entity_poly.entity_id
_entity_poly.type
_entity_poly.pdbx_seq_one_letter_code
_entity_poly.pdbx_strand_id
1 'polypeptide(L)'
;MGRAGHRAFAPITNWQFGALAVREVVENDSDGLCIALMQRMSPPLQGYEGVGGNASWVFNSTQVVTDFVQARALFVDHLGWVPVQETEGVAGNAGGVNCMGLPLSLAEQIPMRIGIYQAQGRMEGSVEIISFGLGGHDFSEARPPLRGWAALRFPVSELDGFAKAMIAGGCEIVDEGRFEWAPYGRAEFVAAVTPWGARLKGLRLD
;
A
#
# COMPACT_ATOMS: atom_id res chain seq x y z
N MET A 1 -6.19 17.82 -2.76
CA MET A 1 -6.41 18.36 -1.39
C MET A 1 -5.52 19.56 -1.06
N GLY A 2 -5.01 20.29 -2.07
CA GLY A 2 -4.11 21.43 -1.88
C GLY A 2 -4.57 22.54 -0.91
N ARG A 3 -5.86 22.85 -0.87
CA ARG A 3 -6.41 23.85 0.07
C ARG A 3 -6.39 23.40 1.54
N ALA A 4 -6.28 22.09 1.79
CA ALA A 4 -6.21 21.49 3.11
C ALA A 4 -4.77 21.25 3.59
N GLY A 5 -3.75 21.81 2.90
CA GLY A 5 -2.35 21.72 3.30
C GLY A 5 -1.53 20.62 2.63
N HIS A 6 -2.15 19.76 1.83
CA HIS A 6 -1.44 18.76 1.02
C HIS A 6 -0.72 19.42 -0.16
N ARG A 7 0.39 18.82 -0.61
CA ARG A 7 1.19 19.29 -1.75
C ARG A 7 1.43 18.15 -2.72
N ALA A 8 1.32 18.42 -4.01
CA ALA A 8 1.78 17.51 -5.05
C ALA A 8 3.17 17.96 -5.51
N PHE A 9 4.16 17.09 -5.38
CA PHE A 9 5.52 17.34 -5.89
C PHE A 9 5.68 16.92 -7.36
N ALA A 10 4.71 16.17 -7.88
CA ALA A 10 4.64 15.69 -9.25
C ALA A 10 3.33 16.15 -9.93
N PRO A 11 3.31 16.26 -11.27
CA PRO A 11 2.08 16.54 -12.00
C PRO A 11 1.10 15.37 -11.93
N ILE A 12 -0.16 15.67 -12.23
CA ILE A 12 -1.15 14.63 -12.54
C ILE A 12 -0.65 13.85 -13.76
N THR A 13 -0.50 12.53 -13.60
CA THR A 13 0.10 11.64 -14.60
C THR A 13 -0.94 10.66 -15.12
N ASN A 14 -0.95 10.43 -16.44
CA ASN A 14 -1.76 9.37 -17.03
C ASN A 14 -0.92 8.09 -17.14
N TRP A 15 -1.50 6.96 -16.79
CA TRP A 15 -0.89 5.65 -16.86
C TRP A 15 -1.73 4.70 -17.72
N GLN A 16 -1.06 3.81 -18.43
CA GLN A 16 -1.66 2.72 -19.18
C GLN A 16 -1.15 1.39 -18.62
N PHE A 17 -2.04 0.66 -17.96
CA PHE A 17 -1.80 -0.67 -17.38
C PHE A 17 -2.58 -1.72 -18.17
N GLY A 18 -2.00 -2.24 -19.25
CA GLY A 18 -2.69 -3.19 -20.13
C GLY A 18 -3.98 -2.59 -20.69
N ALA A 19 -5.14 -3.14 -20.35
CA ALA A 19 -6.46 -2.64 -20.76
C ALA A 19 -6.98 -1.46 -19.90
N LEU A 20 -6.31 -1.14 -18.79
CA LEU A 20 -6.72 -0.08 -17.87
C LEU A 20 -5.96 1.21 -18.15
N ALA A 21 -6.69 2.31 -18.28
CA ALA A 21 -6.12 3.65 -18.26
C ALA A 21 -6.53 4.35 -16.96
N VAL A 22 -5.56 4.92 -16.26
CA VAL A 22 -5.81 5.69 -15.03
C VAL A 22 -5.10 7.03 -15.09
N ARG A 23 -5.62 7.99 -14.34
CA ARG A 23 -4.99 9.28 -14.09
C ARG A 23 -4.75 9.40 -12.59
N GLU A 24 -3.54 9.78 -12.21
CA GLU A 24 -3.11 9.71 -10.83
C GLU A 24 -2.29 10.93 -10.41
N VAL A 25 -2.44 11.34 -9.15
CA VAL A 25 -1.53 12.26 -8.47
C VAL A 25 -1.28 11.77 -7.06
N VAL A 26 -0.02 11.88 -6.60
CA VAL A 26 0.33 11.65 -5.19
C VAL A 26 0.51 13.01 -4.53
N GLU A 27 -0.27 13.24 -3.47
CA GLU A 27 -0.12 14.40 -2.62
C GLU A 27 0.38 13.97 -1.23
N ASN A 28 1.21 14.79 -0.60
CA ASN A 28 1.68 14.57 0.75
C ASN A 28 1.40 15.77 1.67
N ASP A 29 1.28 15.52 2.97
CA ASP A 29 1.18 16.56 3.98
C ASP A 29 2.51 16.80 4.72
N SER A 30 2.48 17.66 5.74
CA SER A 30 3.65 17.99 6.57
C SER A 30 4.13 16.85 7.47
N ASP A 31 3.28 15.85 7.72
CA ASP A 31 3.60 14.67 8.52
C ASP A 31 4.03 13.49 7.64
N GLY A 32 4.15 13.69 6.32
CA GLY A 32 4.56 12.65 5.39
C GLY A 32 3.47 11.63 5.06
N LEU A 33 2.20 11.94 5.37
CA LEU A 33 1.07 11.14 4.88
C LEU A 33 0.93 11.37 3.38
N CYS A 34 1.18 10.31 2.60
CA CYS A 34 0.95 10.31 1.16
C CYS A 34 -0.43 9.73 0.84
N ILE A 35 -1.16 10.42 -0.03
CA ILE A 35 -2.44 9.97 -0.59
C ILE A 35 -2.33 10.03 -2.11
N ALA A 36 -2.49 8.88 -2.74
CA ALA A 36 -2.66 8.77 -4.18
C ALA A 36 -4.15 8.91 -4.52
N LEU A 37 -4.48 9.93 -5.32
CA LEU A 37 -5.80 10.07 -5.91
C LEU A 37 -5.77 9.54 -7.33
N MET A 38 -6.58 8.52 -7.58
CA MET A 38 -6.66 7.83 -8.87
C MET A 38 -8.05 7.99 -9.47
N GLN A 39 -8.09 8.29 -10.77
CA GLN A 39 -9.30 8.27 -11.58
C GLN A 39 -9.15 7.20 -12.66
N ARG A 40 -10.06 6.23 -12.69
CA ARG A 40 -10.14 5.26 -13.78
C ARG A 40 -10.70 5.94 -15.02
N MET A 41 -9.88 6.03 -16.06
CA MET A 41 -10.22 6.66 -17.34
C MET A 41 -10.85 5.66 -18.31
N SER A 42 -10.36 4.42 -18.35
CA SER A 42 -10.92 3.36 -19.20
C SER A 42 -10.61 1.95 -18.68
N PRO A 43 -11.55 0.98 -18.79
CA PRO A 43 -12.98 1.23 -18.97
C PRO A 43 -13.52 1.98 -17.74
N PRO A 44 -14.64 2.71 -17.84
CA PRO A 44 -15.24 3.41 -16.70
C PRO A 44 -15.43 2.48 -15.50
N LEU A 45 -15.17 3.00 -14.29
CA LEU A 45 -15.44 2.27 -13.06
C LEU A 45 -16.95 2.10 -12.88
N GLN A 46 -17.40 0.87 -12.63
CA GLN A 46 -18.82 0.53 -12.41
C GLN A 46 -19.04 0.09 -10.96
N GLY A 47 -20.24 0.29 -10.42
CA GLY A 47 -20.62 -0.16 -9.07
C GLY A 47 -20.23 0.82 -7.95
N TYR A 48 -19.77 2.01 -8.29
CA TYR A 48 -19.39 3.09 -7.37
C TYR A 48 -20.30 4.32 -7.49
N GLU A 49 -21.42 4.22 -8.20
CA GLU A 49 -22.34 5.32 -8.48
C GLU A 49 -22.98 5.90 -7.20
N GLY A 50 -23.07 5.10 -6.14
CA GLY A 50 -23.58 5.51 -4.83
C GLY A 50 -22.53 6.14 -3.90
N VAL A 51 -21.26 6.21 -4.31
CA VAL A 51 -20.19 6.79 -3.49
C VAL A 51 -20.20 8.31 -3.67
N GLY A 52 -20.71 9.02 -2.66
CA GLY A 52 -20.75 10.48 -2.64
C GLY A 52 -19.45 11.12 -2.18
N GLY A 53 -19.26 12.40 -2.50
CA GLY A 53 -18.11 13.20 -2.08
C GLY A 53 -17.05 13.39 -3.18
N ASN A 54 -15.87 13.87 -2.78
CA ASN A 54 -14.78 14.19 -3.71
C ASN A 54 -13.85 12.99 -4.03
N ALA A 55 -13.96 11.89 -3.28
CA ALA A 55 -13.16 10.68 -3.43
C ALA A 55 -13.90 9.47 -2.84
N SER A 56 -13.51 8.26 -3.26
CA SER A 56 -14.02 7.02 -2.68
C SER A 56 -13.38 6.70 -1.33
N TRP A 57 -13.81 5.58 -0.73
CA TRP A 57 -13.04 4.92 0.33
C TRP A 57 -11.64 4.51 -0.14
N VAL A 58 -10.72 4.35 0.80
CA VAL A 58 -9.38 3.79 0.54
C VAL A 58 -9.54 2.34 0.09
N PHE A 59 -8.91 1.99 -1.03
CA PHE A 59 -8.99 0.65 -1.62
C PHE A 59 -7.62 -0.02 -1.81
N ASN A 60 -6.53 0.74 -1.66
CA ASN A 60 -5.15 0.30 -1.79
C ASN A 60 -4.26 1.02 -0.77
N SER A 61 -3.17 0.38 -0.37
CA SER A 61 -2.06 1.03 0.33
C SER A 61 -0.74 0.67 -0.34
N THR A 62 0.09 1.66 -0.61
CA THR A 62 1.39 1.49 -1.26
C THR A 62 2.52 1.49 -0.24
N GLN A 63 3.48 0.58 -0.39
CA GLN A 63 4.65 0.44 0.47
C GLN A 63 5.91 0.38 -0.41
N VAL A 64 6.91 1.19 -0.08
CA VAL A 64 8.23 1.08 -0.73
C VAL A 64 9.03 -0.01 -0.02
N VAL A 65 9.59 -0.95 -0.78
CA VAL A 65 10.31 -2.12 -0.25
C VAL A 65 11.71 -2.23 -0.86
N THR A 66 12.68 -2.62 -0.04
CA THR A 66 14.08 -2.82 -0.45
C THR A 66 14.29 -4.18 -1.12
N ASP A 67 13.57 -5.21 -0.68
CA ASP A 67 13.56 -6.55 -1.30
C ASP A 67 12.14 -6.90 -1.78
N PHE A 68 11.94 -6.80 -3.10
CA PHE A 68 10.66 -7.13 -3.73
C PHE A 68 10.29 -8.61 -3.57
N VAL A 69 11.27 -9.51 -3.63
CA VAL A 69 11.02 -10.96 -3.61
C VAL A 69 10.57 -11.38 -2.21
N GLN A 70 11.24 -10.88 -1.17
CA GLN A 70 10.84 -11.10 0.21
C GLN A 70 9.45 -10.52 0.50
N ALA A 71 9.20 -9.27 0.09
CA ALA A 71 7.92 -8.61 0.32
C ALA A 71 6.77 -9.34 -0.40
N ARG A 72 6.97 -9.75 -1.66
CA ARG A 72 6.02 -10.58 -2.40
C ARG A 72 5.73 -11.90 -1.69
N ALA A 73 6.77 -12.59 -1.20
CA ALA A 73 6.62 -13.88 -0.53
C ALA A 73 5.76 -13.76 0.74
N LEU A 74 5.88 -12.67 1.51
CA LEU A 74 4.99 -12.41 2.65
C LEU A 74 3.51 -12.44 2.22
N PHE A 75 3.14 -11.67 1.20
CA PHE A 75 1.74 -11.56 0.78
C PHE A 75 1.25 -12.83 0.08
N VAL A 76 2.02 -13.36 -0.87
CA VAL A 76 1.56 -14.48 -1.72
C VAL A 76 1.77 -15.83 -1.03
N ASP A 77 2.98 -16.12 -0.59
CA ASP A 77 3.37 -17.47 -0.17
C ASP A 77 3.00 -17.75 1.30
N HIS A 78 3.03 -16.72 2.16
CA HIS A 78 2.73 -16.87 3.59
C HIS A 78 1.30 -16.47 3.96
N LEU A 79 0.81 -15.34 3.45
CA LEU A 79 -0.57 -14.89 3.72
C LEU A 79 -1.60 -15.44 2.73
N GLY A 80 -1.16 -16.04 1.61
CA GLY A 80 -2.05 -16.64 0.61
C GLY A 80 -2.83 -15.63 -0.23
N TRP A 81 -2.35 -14.38 -0.33
CA TRP A 81 -3.01 -13.34 -1.11
C TRP A 81 -2.81 -13.55 -2.62
N VAL A 82 -3.76 -13.03 -3.39
CA VAL A 82 -3.78 -13.17 -4.85
C VAL A 82 -3.01 -12.00 -5.49
N PRO A 83 -2.00 -12.27 -6.35
CA PRO A 83 -1.40 -11.24 -7.18
C PRO A 83 -2.39 -10.81 -8.28
N VAL A 84 -2.77 -9.53 -8.29
CA VAL A 84 -3.66 -8.98 -9.32
C VAL A 84 -2.92 -8.21 -10.40
N GLN A 85 -1.73 -7.69 -10.06
CA GLN A 85 -0.83 -7.06 -11.02
C GLN A 85 0.61 -7.22 -10.51
N GLU A 86 1.50 -7.65 -11.39
CA GLU A 86 2.95 -7.56 -11.18
C GLU A 86 3.56 -6.96 -12.44
N THR A 87 4.40 -5.93 -12.28
CA THR A 87 4.97 -5.18 -13.40
C THR A 87 6.42 -4.87 -13.12
N GLU A 88 7.26 -5.07 -14.12
CA GLU A 88 8.66 -4.67 -14.12
C GLU A 88 8.90 -3.69 -15.28
N GLY A 89 9.63 -2.61 -15.00
CA GLY A 89 9.87 -1.56 -15.96
C GLY A 89 10.71 -0.43 -15.36
N VAL A 90 10.39 0.80 -15.76
CA VAL A 90 11.07 2.01 -15.27
C VAL A 90 10.09 2.92 -14.55
N ALA A 91 10.61 3.76 -13.65
CA ALA A 91 9.81 4.57 -12.73
C ALA A 91 9.06 5.76 -13.36
N GLY A 92 9.28 6.04 -14.65
CA GLY A 92 8.62 7.10 -15.39
C GLY A 92 8.19 6.68 -16.79
N ASN A 93 7.13 7.30 -17.28
CA ASN A 93 6.71 7.25 -18.68
C ASN A 93 7.66 8.07 -19.57
N ALA A 94 7.42 8.07 -20.88
CA ALA A 94 8.13 8.92 -21.83
C ALA A 94 8.17 10.41 -21.39
N GLY A 95 9.35 11.03 -21.49
CA GLY A 95 9.69 12.32 -20.89
C GLY A 95 10.00 12.28 -19.37
N GLY A 96 10.12 11.11 -18.75
CA GLY A 96 10.32 10.96 -17.31
C GLY A 96 9.10 11.22 -16.45
N VAL A 97 7.92 11.33 -17.05
CA VAL A 97 6.68 11.72 -16.35
C VAL A 97 6.29 10.63 -15.35
N ASN A 98 6.13 11.02 -14.09
CA ASN A 98 5.76 10.12 -12.99
C ASN A 98 4.96 10.88 -11.93
N CYS A 99 4.11 10.18 -11.17
CA CYS A 99 3.39 10.71 -10.01
C CYS A 99 4.17 10.59 -8.69
N MET A 100 5.35 9.94 -8.71
CA MET A 100 6.16 9.59 -7.52
C MET A 100 7.05 10.74 -7.02
N GLY A 101 7.14 11.84 -7.77
CA GLY A 101 8.01 12.98 -7.42
C GLY A 101 9.48 12.77 -7.80
N LEU A 102 9.78 11.77 -8.63
CA LEU A 102 11.14 11.51 -9.11
C LEU A 102 11.55 12.54 -10.18
N PRO A 103 12.83 12.96 -10.23
CA PRO A 103 13.30 13.88 -11.26
C PRO A 103 13.04 13.36 -12.68
N LEU A 104 12.47 14.20 -13.54
CA LEU A 104 12.12 13.83 -14.92
C LEU A 104 13.32 13.24 -15.68
N SER A 105 14.51 13.83 -15.54
CA SER A 105 15.71 13.35 -16.22
C SER A 105 16.17 11.96 -15.77
N LEU A 106 15.68 11.45 -14.63
CA LEU A 106 16.12 10.17 -14.05
C LEU A 106 15.03 9.10 -14.06
N ALA A 107 13.75 9.47 -14.02
CA ALA A 107 12.65 8.52 -13.82
C ALA A 107 12.62 7.37 -14.84
N GLU A 108 12.93 7.64 -16.11
CA GLU A 108 13.03 6.62 -17.18
C GLU A 108 14.23 5.68 -17.04
N GLN A 109 15.21 6.02 -16.21
CA GLN A 109 16.43 5.25 -16.03
C GLN A 109 16.41 4.39 -14.77
N ILE A 110 15.41 4.61 -13.90
CA ILE A 110 15.29 3.93 -12.60
C ILE A 110 14.49 2.66 -12.81
N PRO A 111 15.09 1.46 -12.66
CA PRO A 111 14.34 0.21 -12.67
C PRO A 111 13.31 0.21 -11.55
N MET A 112 12.12 -0.32 -11.81
CA MET A 112 11.02 -0.38 -10.87
C MET A 112 10.28 -1.70 -11.00
N ARG A 113 9.90 -2.28 -9.85
CA ARG A 113 9.02 -3.44 -9.75
C ARG A 113 7.83 -3.09 -8.89
N ILE A 114 6.62 -3.37 -9.38
CA ILE A 114 5.36 -3.15 -8.69
C ILE A 114 4.65 -4.49 -8.53
N GLY A 115 4.07 -4.74 -7.37
CA GLY A 115 3.21 -5.88 -7.08
C GLY A 115 1.98 -5.43 -6.31
N ILE A 116 0.78 -5.78 -6.76
CA ILE A 116 -0.48 -5.47 -6.09
C ILE A 116 -1.15 -6.80 -5.69
N TYR A 117 -1.47 -6.92 -4.40
CA TYR A 117 -1.97 -8.15 -3.79
C TYR A 117 -3.30 -7.91 -3.08
N GLN A 118 -4.19 -8.89 -3.18
CA GLN A 118 -5.53 -8.86 -2.56
C GLN A 118 -5.79 -10.13 -1.77
N ALA A 119 -6.24 -10.00 -0.52
CA ALA A 119 -6.52 -11.14 0.35
C ALA A 119 -7.53 -12.15 -0.24
N GLN A 120 -8.55 -11.66 -0.94
CA GLN A 120 -9.64 -12.47 -1.50
C GLN A 120 -9.87 -12.20 -3.00
N GLY A 121 -8.92 -11.58 -3.69
CA GLY A 121 -9.10 -11.14 -5.08
C GLY A 121 -10.22 -10.10 -5.25
N ARG A 122 -10.53 -9.35 -4.18
CA ARG A 122 -11.53 -8.28 -4.14
C ARG A 122 -10.84 -6.94 -3.94
N MET A 123 -11.36 -5.89 -4.61
CA MET A 123 -10.88 -4.51 -4.50
C MET A 123 -11.39 -3.83 -3.22
N GLU A 124 -11.12 -4.42 -2.06
CA GLU A 124 -11.63 -4.00 -0.74
C GLU A 124 -10.50 -3.78 0.28
N GLY A 125 -9.29 -3.53 -0.20
CA GLY A 125 -8.09 -3.41 0.62
C GLY A 125 -6.92 -4.17 0.02
N SER A 126 -6.36 -3.64 -1.08
CA SER A 126 -5.15 -4.16 -1.69
C SER A 126 -3.91 -3.63 -0.96
N VAL A 127 -2.82 -4.39 -1.00
CA VAL A 127 -1.49 -3.89 -0.68
C VAL A 127 -0.67 -3.88 -1.95
N GLU A 128 -0.12 -2.71 -2.27
CA GLU A 128 0.85 -2.51 -3.33
C GLU A 128 2.24 -2.39 -2.72
N ILE A 129 3.21 -3.12 -3.28
CA ILE A 129 4.62 -2.95 -2.99
C ILE A 129 5.32 -2.38 -4.22
N ILE A 130 6.26 -1.46 -3.99
CA ILE A 130 7.09 -0.87 -5.04
C ILE A 130 8.55 -1.00 -4.61
N SER A 131 9.37 -1.59 -5.48
CA SER A 131 10.82 -1.59 -5.32
C SER A 131 11.45 -0.76 -6.43
N PHE A 132 12.43 0.06 -6.06
CA PHE A 132 13.18 0.90 -6.98
C PHE A 132 14.64 0.47 -7.04
N GLY A 133 15.24 0.56 -8.22
CA GLY A 133 16.68 0.42 -8.44
C GLY A 133 17.48 1.66 -8.02
N LEU A 134 16.99 2.43 -7.03
CA LEU A 134 17.68 3.56 -6.43
C LEU A 134 17.55 3.49 -4.90
N GLY A 135 18.52 4.09 -4.21
CA GLY A 135 18.49 4.28 -2.77
C GLY A 135 17.81 5.58 -2.37
N GLY A 136 17.30 5.61 -1.14
CA GLY A 136 16.75 6.80 -0.49
C GLY A 136 17.08 6.81 1.00
N HIS A 137 16.45 7.71 1.75
CA HIS A 137 16.48 7.61 3.20
C HIS A 137 15.65 6.41 3.65
N ASP A 138 16.29 5.49 4.37
CA ASP A 138 15.66 4.30 4.92
C ASP A 138 15.31 4.54 6.40
N PHE A 139 14.04 4.34 6.73
CA PHE A 139 13.50 4.46 8.08
C PHE A 139 12.93 3.13 8.60
N SER A 140 13.19 2.02 7.91
CA SER A 140 12.66 0.69 8.28
C SER A 140 13.08 0.24 9.68
N GLU A 141 14.28 0.61 10.12
CA GLU A 141 14.81 0.33 11.47
C GLU A 141 14.14 1.18 12.57
N ALA A 142 13.44 2.26 12.22
CA ALA A 142 12.75 3.08 13.20
C ALA A 142 11.45 2.40 13.63
N ARG A 143 11.33 2.10 14.94
CA ARG A 143 10.17 1.35 15.45
C ARG A 143 8.89 2.20 15.40
N PRO A 144 7.77 1.69 14.83
CA PRO A 144 6.50 2.41 14.83
C PRO A 144 5.91 2.58 16.25
N PRO A 145 5.09 3.63 16.50
CA PRO A 145 4.56 4.57 15.51
C PRO A 145 5.54 5.69 15.15
N LEU A 146 5.72 5.90 13.85
CA LEU A 146 6.39 7.07 13.28
C LEU A 146 5.34 8.02 12.71
N ARG A 147 5.79 9.14 12.12
CA ARG A 147 4.89 10.00 11.33
C ARG A 147 4.36 9.21 10.12
N GLY A 148 3.14 9.51 9.71
CA GLY A 148 2.46 8.79 8.64
C GLY A 148 1.45 7.75 9.14
N TRP A 149 1.25 6.70 8.34
CA TRP A 149 0.27 5.65 8.63
C TRP A 149 0.76 4.74 9.76
N ALA A 150 0.01 4.67 10.87
CA ALA A 150 0.43 3.92 12.05
C ALA A 150 0.42 2.39 11.87
N ALA A 151 -0.54 1.86 11.10
CA ALA A 151 -0.64 0.44 10.76
C ALA A 151 -1.66 0.20 9.65
N LEU A 152 -1.50 -0.90 8.91
CA LEU A 152 -2.58 -1.53 8.16
C LEU A 152 -3.23 -2.62 9.02
N ARG A 153 -4.57 -2.64 9.06
CA ARG A 153 -5.33 -3.61 9.85
C ARG A 153 -6.16 -4.49 8.93
N PHE A 154 -6.02 -5.80 9.08
CA PHE A 154 -6.72 -6.80 8.28
C PHE A 154 -7.68 -7.57 9.18
N PRO A 155 -8.94 -7.75 8.78
CA PRO A 155 -9.80 -8.72 9.43
C PRO A 155 -9.28 -10.13 9.15
N VAL A 156 -9.12 -10.95 10.19
CA VAL A 156 -8.65 -12.32 10.09
C VAL A 156 -9.57 -13.27 10.86
N SER A 157 -9.72 -14.49 10.35
CA SER A 157 -10.45 -15.56 11.05
C SER A 157 -9.59 -16.22 12.14
N GLU A 158 -8.28 -16.37 11.90
CA GLU A 158 -7.36 -17.10 12.76
C GLU A 158 -6.10 -16.29 13.06
N LEU A 159 -6.01 -15.74 14.27
CA LEU A 159 -4.88 -14.91 14.71
C LEU A 159 -3.57 -15.70 14.78
N ASP A 160 -3.61 -16.94 15.27
CA ASP A 160 -2.43 -17.81 15.34
C ASP A 160 -1.87 -18.12 13.94
N GLY A 161 -2.78 -18.32 12.97
CA GLY A 161 -2.42 -18.51 11.57
C GLY A 161 -1.75 -17.26 10.99
N PHE A 162 -2.34 -16.09 11.24
CA PHE A 162 -1.75 -14.80 10.86
C PHE A 162 -0.36 -14.61 11.48
N ALA A 163 -0.21 -14.82 12.79
CA ALA A 163 1.07 -14.67 13.48
C ALA A 163 2.16 -15.59 12.90
N LYS A 164 1.83 -16.87 12.65
CA LYS A 164 2.75 -17.83 12.02
C LYS A 164 3.17 -17.39 10.61
N ALA A 165 2.22 -16.92 9.80
CA ALA A 165 2.51 -16.40 8.46
C ALA A 165 3.44 -15.18 8.50
N MET A 166 3.19 -14.24 9.43
CA MET A 166 4.04 -13.06 9.63
C MET A 166 5.47 -13.47 10.01
N ILE A 167 5.64 -14.37 10.98
CA ILE A 167 6.97 -14.86 11.38
C ILE A 167 7.67 -15.59 10.23
N ALA A 168 6.95 -16.43 9.49
CA ALA A 168 7.51 -17.14 8.34
C ALA A 168 7.99 -16.20 7.23
N GLY A 169 7.28 -15.08 7.03
CA GLY A 169 7.67 -14.00 6.12
C GLY A 169 8.75 -13.05 6.67
N GLY A 170 9.38 -13.38 7.81
CA GLY A 170 10.49 -12.61 8.38
C GLY A 170 10.06 -11.38 9.20
N CYS A 171 8.79 -11.28 9.60
CA CYS A 171 8.30 -10.17 10.40
C CYS A 171 8.51 -10.41 11.91
N GLU A 172 8.69 -9.32 12.68
CA GLU A 172 8.74 -9.34 14.15
C GLU A 172 7.32 -9.16 14.72
N ILE A 173 6.85 -10.07 15.57
CA ILE A 173 5.63 -9.83 16.37
C ILE A 173 5.96 -8.82 17.47
N VAL A 174 5.26 -7.70 17.51
CA VAL A 174 5.58 -6.58 18.41
C VAL A 174 4.50 -6.30 19.46
N ASP A 175 3.28 -6.79 19.26
CA ASP A 175 2.15 -6.51 20.13
C ASP A 175 1.01 -7.50 19.87
N GLU A 176 0.29 -7.89 20.91
CA GLU A 176 -0.91 -8.72 20.84
C GLU A 176 -1.83 -8.38 22.01
N GLY A 177 -3.14 -8.57 21.83
CA GLY A 177 -4.04 -8.26 22.92
C GLY A 177 -5.51 -8.39 22.59
N ARG A 178 -6.32 -8.03 23.59
CA ARG A 178 -7.78 -8.10 23.55
C ARG A 178 -8.37 -6.80 24.06
N PHE A 179 -9.46 -6.34 23.47
CA PHE A 179 -10.15 -5.12 23.88
C PHE A 179 -11.64 -5.18 23.53
N GLU A 180 -12.45 -4.41 24.25
CA GLU A 180 -13.85 -4.19 23.92
C GLU A 180 -13.97 -3.05 22.89
N TRP A 181 -14.61 -3.33 21.76
CA TRP A 181 -14.83 -2.37 20.68
C TRP A 181 -16.32 -2.18 20.44
N ALA A 182 -16.94 -1.22 21.12
CA ALA A 182 -18.34 -0.89 20.85
C ALA A 182 -18.53 -0.32 19.41
N PRO A 183 -19.61 -0.68 18.69
CA PRO A 183 -20.69 -1.61 19.08
C PRO A 183 -20.41 -3.09 18.72
N TYR A 184 -19.22 -3.42 18.23
CA TYR A 184 -18.84 -4.72 17.65
C TYR A 184 -18.50 -5.80 18.67
N GLY A 185 -18.36 -5.46 19.96
CA GLY A 185 -18.06 -6.41 21.04
C GLY A 185 -16.57 -6.63 21.21
N ARG A 186 -16.19 -7.83 21.67
CA ARG A 186 -14.80 -8.16 21.99
C ARG A 186 -13.99 -8.40 20.72
N ALA A 187 -12.79 -7.85 20.71
CA ALA A 187 -11.83 -7.98 19.63
C ALA A 187 -10.49 -8.47 20.14
N GLU A 188 -9.81 -9.28 19.34
CA GLU A 188 -8.46 -9.77 19.56
C GLU A 188 -7.56 -9.34 18.42
N PHE A 189 -6.27 -9.15 18.67
CA PHE A 189 -5.33 -8.79 17.62
C PHE A 189 -3.91 -9.29 17.85
N VAL A 190 -3.18 -9.37 16.75
CA VAL A 190 -1.71 -9.53 16.69
C VAL A 190 -1.17 -8.48 15.73
N ALA A 191 -0.10 -7.79 16.11
CA ALA A 191 0.60 -6.83 15.27
C ALA A 191 2.05 -7.26 15.04
N ALA A 192 2.50 -7.09 13.81
CA ALA A 192 3.85 -7.42 13.37
C ALA A 192 4.46 -6.26 12.57
N VAL A 193 5.79 -6.16 12.61
CA VAL A 193 6.57 -5.21 11.81
C VAL A 193 7.30 -5.98 10.72
N THR A 194 7.16 -5.53 9.47
CA THR A 194 7.81 -6.13 8.31
C THR A 194 9.30 -5.75 8.24
N PRO A 195 10.11 -6.48 7.46
CA PRO A 195 11.51 -6.10 7.22
C PRO A 195 11.73 -4.69 6.65
N TRP A 196 10.71 -4.09 6.02
CA TRP A 196 10.75 -2.72 5.50
C TRP A 196 10.02 -1.71 6.42
N GLY A 197 9.76 -2.08 7.67
CA GLY A 197 9.29 -1.17 8.72
C GLY A 197 7.78 -0.90 8.74
N ALA A 198 6.99 -1.56 7.90
CA ALA A 198 5.53 -1.40 7.93
C ALA A 198 4.91 -2.20 9.09
N ARG A 199 3.98 -1.59 9.83
CA ARG A 199 3.21 -2.29 10.87
C ARG A 199 1.92 -2.88 10.27
N LEU A 200 1.80 -4.20 10.28
CA LEU A 200 0.60 -4.93 9.88
C LEU A 200 -0.08 -5.52 11.11
N LYS A 201 -1.40 -5.52 11.16
CA LYS A 201 -2.16 -6.03 12.31
C LYS A 201 -3.34 -6.89 11.85
N GLY A 202 -3.35 -8.15 12.27
CA GLY A 202 -4.51 -9.02 12.17
C GLY A 202 -5.47 -8.69 13.30
N LEU A 203 -6.77 -8.57 12.99
CA LEU A 203 -7.84 -8.30 13.94
C LEU A 203 -8.94 -9.36 13.77
N ARG A 204 -9.34 -9.99 14.87
CA ARG A 204 -10.50 -10.90 14.92
C ARG A 204 -11.55 -10.30 15.85
N LEU A 205 -12.81 -10.35 15.42
CA LEU A 205 -13.96 -10.08 16.28
C LEU A 205 -14.49 -11.42 16.79
N ASP A 206 -14.89 -11.47 18.05
CA ASP A 206 -15.56 -12.64 18.67
C ASP A 206 -17.03 -12.77 18.23
#